data_AF-A0A7V9L0G7-F1
#
_entry.id   AF-A0A7V9L0G7-F1
#
_cell.length_a   1.000
_cell.length_b   1.000
_cell.length_c   1.000
_cell.angle_alpha   90.00
_cell.angle_beta   90.00
_cell.angle_gamma   90.00
#
_symmetry.space_group_name_H-M   'P 1'
#
loop_
_entity.id
_entity.type
_entity.pdbx_description
1 polymer ?
#
loop_
_entity_poly.entity_id
_entity_poly.type
_entity_poly.pdbx_seq_one_letter_code
_entity_poly.pdbx_strand_id
1 'polypeptide(L)'
;MRSNRNQNSRCGRLRLLALFGLVAAGLLVFPQSAAAMGSPRTAAIQVGLKARGLYAGTIDGLWGPGTARGVRRLQWRSGLAVDGVVGPRTRLALGRLGRPLLGRRAMRQGLVGWDVSQLQFMLAWHGFPSGTMDGAFGARTDRALRRFQWFARLGVDGVAGPATLRALRSPLPTSPLPVSSPIPAPVGDRFGPRGSRFHTGLDYTAGYGAAVRAARSGRVRIAGWDNGGYGYFVVVRHGAGVYTWYAHLSRIAVSRGQHVSRGSRLGAVGATGHAFGPHLHFEVRYRGAATNPLTALR
;
A
#
# COMPACT_ATOMS: atom_id res chain seq x y z
N MET A 1 -85.54 -18.36 5.09
CA MET A 1 -85.63 -19.65 4.36
C MET A 1 -84.84 -19.54 3.07
N ARG A 2 -84.00 -20.56 2.78
CA ARG A 2 -83.50 -21.05 1.47
C ARG A 2 -83.90 -20.21 0.24
N SER A 3 -83.05 -19.81 -0.71
CA SER A 3 -82.23 -20.64 -1.61
C SER A 3 -81.71 -19.69 -2.72
N ASN A 4 -80.40 -19.57 -2.95
CA ASN A 4 -79.69 -20.10 -4.12
C ASN A 4 -80.07 -19.53 -5.51
N ARG A 5 -79.14 -18.82 -6.16
CA ARG A 5 -78.61 -19.16 -7.51
C ARG A 5 -77.52 -18.21 -8.01
N ASN A 6 -76.41 -18.84 -8.39
CA ASN A 6 -75.34 -18.38 -9.28
C ASN A 6 -75.83 -17.61 -10.51
N GLN A 7 -75.05 -16.61 -10.96
CA GLN A 7 -74.61 -16.52 -12.36
C GLN A 7 -73.20 -15.92 -12.50
N ASN A 8 -72.43 -16.64 -13.30
CA ASN A 8 -71.13 -16.40 -13.92
C ASN A 8 -70.73 -14.94 -14.20
N SER A 9 -69.44 -14.66 -13.98
CA SER A 9 -68.64 -13.86 -14.93
C SER A 9 -67.17 -14.26 -14.83
N ARG A 10 -66.71 -15.04 -15.82
CA ARG A 10 -65.29 -15.26 -16.11
C ARG A 10 -64.77 -14.00 -16.84
N CYS A 11 -63.69 -13.40 -16.34
CA CYS A 11 -62.81 -12.59 -17.17
C CYS A 11 -61.36 -12.82 -16.73
N GLY A 12 -60.49 -13.02 -17.70
CA GLY A 12 -59.19 -13.70 -17.58
C GLY A 12 -58.19 -12.98 -16.68
N ARG A 13 -57.54 -13.76 -15.80
CA ARG A 13 -56.34 -13.31 -15.09
C ARG A 13 -55.14 -13.45 -16.03
N LEU A 14 -54.54 -12.31 -16.41
CA LEU A 14 -53.18 -12.26 -16.94
C LEU A 14 -52.24 -12.93 -15.93
N ARG A 15 -51.58 -14.02 -16.32
CA ARG A 15 -50.44 -14.57 -15.58
C ARG A 15 -49.22 -13.71 -15.87
N LEU A 16 -48.87 -12.85 -14.92
CA LEU A 16 -47.58 -12.15 -14.91
C LEU A 16 -46.49 -13.18 -14.59
N LEU A 17 -45.75 -13.62 -15.61
CA LEU A 17 -44.52 -14.39 -15.42
C LEU A 17 -43.43 -13.43 -14.93
N ALA A 18 -43.18 -13.42 -13.62
CA ALA A 18 -42.04 -12.73 -13.04
C ALA A 18 -40.76 -13.53 -13.35
N LEU A 19 -40.07 -13.17 -14.44
CA LEU A 19 -38.70 -13.59 -14.68
C LEU A 19 -37.79 -12.84 -13.68
N PHE A 20 -37.37 -13.52 -12.61
CA PHE A 20 -36.25 -13.04 -11.80
C PHE A 20 -34.96 -13.21 -12.60
N GLY A 21 -34.61 -12.17 -13.36
CA GLY A 21 -33.29 -12.02 -13.94
C GLY A 21 -32.26 -11.87 -12.82
N LEU A 22 -31.47 -12.92 -12.59
CA LEU A 22 -30.24 -12.87 -11.79
C LEU A 22 -29.27 -11.90 -12.46
N VAL A 23 -29.32 -10.62 -12.09
CA VAL A 23 -28.23 -9.69 -12.39
C VAL A 23 -27.08 -10.07 -11.47
N ALA A 24 -26.22 -10.95 -11.96
CA ALA A 24 -24.90 -11.15 -11.38
C ALA A 24 -24.15 -9.83 -11.55
N ALA A 25 -24.15 -9.00 -10.51
CA ALA A 25 -23.24 -7.86 -10.39
C ALA A 25 -21.82 -8.41 -10.25
N GLY A 26 -21.23 -8.82 -11.37
CA GLY A 26 -19.81 -9.09 -11.44
C GLY A 26 -19.07 -7.81 -11.10
N LEU A 27 -18.46 -7.74 -9.92
CA LEU A 27 -17.46 -6.72 -9.64
C LEU A 27 -16.37 -6.88 -10.69
N LEU A 28 -16.34 -5.95 -11.65
CA LEU A 28 -15.21 -5.77 -12.55
C LEU A 28 -14.02 -5.32 -11.68
N VAL A 29 -13.21 -6.29 -11.25
CA VAL A 29 -11.92 -6.03 -10.62
C VAL A 29 -10.99 -5.59 -11.74
N PHE A 30 -10.94 -4.28 -12.00
CA PHE A 30 -9.91 -3.72 -12.85
C PHE A 30 -8.54 -4.00 -12.21
N PRO A 31 -7.57 -4.58 -12.94
CA PRO A 31 -6.20 -4.62 -12.46
C PRO A 31 -5.78 -3.17 -12.24
N GLN A 32 -5.36 -2.83 -11.03
CA GLN A 32 -4.82 -1.50 -10.72
C GLN A 32 -3.60 -1.28 -11.63
N SER A 33 -3.82 -0.52 -12.70
CA SER A 33 -2.82 -0.12 -13.66
C SER A 33 -1.84 0.87 -13.01
N ALA A 34 -0.74 1.18 -13.71
CA ALA A 34 0.31 2.11 -13.27
C ALA A 34 -0.19 3.49 -12.78
N ALA A 35 -1.47 3.83 -13.00
CA ALA A 35 -2.17 4.96 -12.41
C ALA A 35 -2.18 4.97 -10.86
N ALA A 36 -2.01 3.82 -10.19
CA ALA A 36 -2.06 3.75 -8.73
C ALA A 36 -0.86 4.41 -8.02
N MET A 37 0.32 4.46 -8.65
CA MET A 37 1.56 4.88 -7.98
C MET A 37 1.70 6.40 -7.82
N GLY A 38 1.03 7.22 -8.65
CA GLY A 38 1.39 8.63 -8.79
C GLY A 38 2.76 8.84 -9.46
N SER A 39 3.14 10.10 -9.69
CA SER A 39 4.38 10.47 -10.36
C SER A 39 5.55 10.59 -9.37
N PRO A 40 6.67 9.87 -9.55
CA PRO A 40 7.87 10.06 -8.73
C PRO A 40 8.38 11.51 -8.76
N ARG A 41 8.26 12.19 -9.90
CA ARG A 41 8.64 13.61 -10.01
C ARG A 41 7.77 14.49 -9.11
N THR A 42 6.47 14.20 -9.04
CA THR A 42 5.56 14.91 -8.14
C THR A 42 5.89 14.59 -6.67
N ALA A 43 6.25 13.35 -6.35
CA ALA A 43 6.70 12.98 -5.01
C ALA A 43 7.95 13.77 -4.59
N ALA A 44 8.90 13.98 -5.49
CA ALA A 44 10.11 14.74 -5.19
C ALA A 44 9.85 16.24 -4.92
N ILE A 45 8.93 16.88 -5.65
CA ILE A 45 8.51 18.25 -5.29
C ILE A 45 7.80 18.28 -3.94
N GLN A 46 6.94 17.29 -3.63
CA GLN A 46 6.28 17.20 -2.33
C GLN A 46 7.29 17.05 -1.19
N VAL A 47 8.34 16.25 -1.36
CA VAL A 47 9.47 16.15 -0.40
C VAL A 47 10.14 17.51 -0.21
N GLY A 48 10.52 18.18 -1.30
CA GLY A 48 11.21 19.47 -1.25
C GLY A 48 10.36 20.59 -0.61
N LEU A 49 9.05 20.61 -0.90
CA LEU A 49 8.11 21.56 -0.31
C LEU A 49 7.87 21.27 1.17
N LYS A 50 7.70 19.99 1.55
CA LYS A 50 7.49 19.60 2.96
C LYS A 50 8.71 19.95 3.80
N ALA A 51 9.93 19.72 3.30
CA ALA A 51 11.17 20.12 3.97
C ALA A 51 11.30 21.64 4.21
N ARG A 52 10.53 22.47 3.48
CA ARG A 52 10.46 23.93 3.66
C ARG A 52 9.23 24.41 4.43
N GLY A 53 8.41 23.49 4.96
CA GLY A 53 7.14 23.83 5.61
C GLY A 53 6.08 24.41 4.65
N LEU A 54 6.22 24.15 3.34
CA LEU A 54 5.30 24.65 2.31
C LEU A 54 4.25 23.63 1.88
N TYR A 55 4.33 22.40 2.41
CA TYR A 55 3.41 21.32 2.08
C TYR A 55 3.16 20.39 3.28
N ALA A 56 1.92 20.38 3.76
CA ALA A 56 1.51 19.56 4.90
C ALA A 56 0.99 18.16 4.49
N GLY A 57 0.60 17.97 3.23
CA GLY A 57 -0.02 16.74 2.72
C GLY A 57 0.91 15.52 2.66
N THR A 58 0.37 14.44 2.10
CA THR A 58 1.09 13.16 1.89
C THR A 58 2.00 13.23 0.67
N ILE A 59 3.17 12.61 0.74
CA ILE A 59 4.05 12.41 -0.41
C ILE A 59 3.49 11.25 -1.24
N ASP A 60 2.44 11.53 -2.01
CA ASP A 60 1.65 10.56 -2.78
C ASP A 60 1.95 10.56 -4.28
N GLY A 61 2.78 11.49 -4.76
CA GLY A 61 3.05 11.65 -6.19
C GLY A 61 1.88 12.20 -7.00
N LEU A 62 0.82 12.68 -6.36
CA LEU A 62 -0.36 13.27 -7.01
C LEU A 62 -0.26 14.79 -7.04
N TRP A 63 -0.53 15.37 -8.22
CA TRP A 63 -0.55 16.82 -8.38
C TRP A 63 -1.90 17.39 -7.92
N GLY A 64 -2.10 17.45 -6.62
CA GLY A 64 -3.31 18.01 -6.01
C GLY A 64 -3.22 19.51 -5.69
N PRO A 65 -4.33 20.12 -5.22
CA PRO A 65 -4.38 21.54 -4.85
C PRO A 65 -3.34 21.93 -3.80
N GLY A 66 -3.03 21.05 -2.84
CA GLY A 66 -1.99 21.28 -1.84
C GLY A 66 -0.60 21.39 -2.45
N THR A 67 -0.27 20.52 -3.41
CA THR A 67 1.01 20.56 -4.14
C THR A 67 1.11 21.84 -4.96
N ALA A 68 0.05 22.19 -5.71
CA ALA A 68 0.00 23.42 -6.51
C ALA A 68 0.18 24.69 -5.65
N ARG A 69 -0.52 24.79 -4.51
CA ARG A 69 -0.35 25.90 -3.56
C ARG A 69 1.07 25.98 -3.00
N GLY A 70 1.66 24.83 -2.64
CA GLY A 70 3.02 24.77 -2.13
C GLY A 70 4.05 25.27 -3.16
N VAL A 71 3.90 24.89 -4.43
CA VAL A 71 4.76 25.38 -5.53
C VAL A 71 4.62 26.89 -5.71
N ARG A 72 3.39 27.42 -5.81
CA ARG A 72 3.15 28.86 -5.95
C ARG A 72 3.73 29.65 -4.77
N ARG A 73 3.59 29.12 -3.54
CA ARG A 73 4.17 29.74 -2.34
C ARG A 73 5.69 29.71 -2.33
N LEU A 74 6.31 28.63 -2.82
CA LEU A 74 7.77 28.56 -2.99
C LEU A 74 8.25 29.63 -3.96
N GLN A 75 7.59 29.75 -5.12
CA GLN A 75 7.92 30.73 -6.15
C GLN A 75 7.84 32.15 -5.59
N TRP A 76 6.72 32.50 -4.96
CA TRP A 76 6.54 33.79 -4.33
C TRP A 76 7.61 34.09 -3.26
N ARG A 77 7.88 33.15 -2.35
CA ARG A 77 8.94 33.30 -1.32
C ARG A 77 10.34 33.42 -1.88
N SER A 78 10.55 32.96 -3.12
CA SER A 78 11.87 32.94 -3.78
C SER A 78 12.00 34.05 -4.82
N GLY A 79 11.06 35.00 -4.90
CA GLY A 79 11.08 36.09 -5.88
C GLY A 79 10.94 35.63 -7.33
N LEU A 80 10.31 34.48 -7.56
CA LEU A 80 10.08 33.91 -8.89
C LEU A 80 8.68 34.27 -9.40
N ALA A 81 8.51 34.24 -10.73
CA ALA A 81 7.17 34.27 -11.34
C ALA A 81 6.29 33.15 -10.76
N VAL A 82 5.09 33.52 -10.31
CA VAL A 82 4.14 32.61 -9.64
C VAL A 82 3.25 31.95 -10.68
N ASP A 83 3.85 31.16 -11.57
CA ASP A 83 3.15 30.45 -12.65
C ASP A 83 2.64 29.06 -12.22
N GLY A 84 3.09 28.55 -11.07
CA GLY A 84 2.78 27.20 -10.58
C GLY A 84 3.55 26.08 -11.29
N VAL A 85 4.51 26.40 -12.15
CA VAL A 85 5.29 25.46 -12.95
C VAL A 85 6.62 25.12 -12.27
N VAL A 86 6.95 23.83 -12.17
CA VAL A 86 8.22 23.35 -11.57
C VAL A 86 9.34 23.35 -12.62
N GLY A 87 9.68 24.56 -13.09
CA GLY A 87 10.80 24.82 -13.98
C GLY A 87 12.18 24.76 -13.27
N PRO A 88 13.29 24.98 -14.01
CA PRO A 88 14.63 24.99 -13.45
C PRO A 88 14.82 25.96 -12.27
N ARG A 89 14.27 27.18 -12.35
CA ARG A 89 14.34 28.18 -11.27
C ARG A 89 13.57 27.73 -10.02
N THR A 90 12.35 27.21 -10.20
CA THR A 90 11.55 26.64 -9.10
C THR A 90 12.28 25.48 -8.42
N ARG A 91 12.94 24.60 -9.19
CA ARG A 91 13.77 23.54 -8.60
C ARG A 91 15.01 24.08 -7.90
N LEU A 92 15.68 25.08 -8.45
CA LEU A 92 16.84 25.71 -7.81
C LEU A 92 16.46 26.29 -6.44
N ALA A 93 15.27 26.88 -6.31
CA ALA A 93 14.72 27.35 -5.05
C ALA A 93 14.55 26.26 -3.98
N LEU A 94 14.51 24.97 -4.37
CA LEU A 94 14.52 23.83 -3.44
C LEU A 94 15.92 23.44 -2.94
N GLY A 95 16.98 24.09 -3.44
CA GLY A 95 18.36 23.78 -3.08
C GLY A 95 18.74 22.35 -3.48
N ARG A 96 19.37 21.60 -2.57
CA ARG A 96 19.75 20.19 -2.83
C ARG A 96 18.55 19.32 -3.19
N LEU A 97 17.36 19.52 -2.60
CA LEU A 97 16.19 18.71 -2.90
C LEU A 97 15.54 19.00 -4.26
N GLY A 98 16.02 20.00 -5.01
CA GLY A 98 15.60 20.28 -6.38
C GLY A 98 16.48 19.67 -7.46
N ARG A 99 17.60 19.04 -7.09
CA ARG A 99 18.63 18.55 -8.02
C ARG A 99 19.43 17.37 -7.43
N PRO A 100 20.18 16.61 -8.24
CA PRO A 100 20.06 16.50 -9.69
C PRO A 100 18.80 15.72 -10.09
N LEU A 101 18.48 15.70 -11.39
CA LEU A 101 17.37 14.90 -11.91
C LEU A 101 17.72 13.40 -11.89
N LEU A 102 16.71 12.54 -11.75
CA LEU A 102 16.87 11.09 -11.76
C LEU A 102 17.57 10.62 -13.04
N GLY A 103 18.55 9.74 -12.89
CA GLY A 103 19.34 9.19 -14.00
C GLY A 103 20.52 10.05 -14.43
N ARG A 104 20.77 11.23 -13.81
CA ARG A 104 21.95 12.05 -14.07
C ARG A 104 23.22 11.58 -13.35
N ARG A 105 23.06 10.74 -12.33
CA ARG A 105 24.16 10.10 -11.58
C ARG A 105 23.69 8.78 -11.01
N ALA A 106 24.64 7.90 -10.68
CA ALA A 106 24.37 6.77 -9.81
C ALA A 106 24.20 7.26 -8.37
N MET A 107 23.21 6.73 -7.64
CA MET A 107 22.97 7.12 -6.25
C MET A 107 23.46 6.05 -5.27
N ARG A 108 24.09 6.47 -4.19
CA ARG A 108 24.57 5.63 -3.08
C ARG A 108 24.41 6.38 -1.75
N GLN A 109 24.65 5.67 -0.64
CA GLN A 109 24.58 6.25 0.70
C GLN A 109 25.40 7.54 0.83
N GLY A 110 24.85 8.52 1.57
CA GLY A 110 25.43 9.85 1.81
C GLY A 110 24.94 10.93 0.84
N LEU A 111 24.30 10.55 -0.27
CA LEU A 111 23.74 11.52 -1.21
C LEU A 111 22.42 12.10 -0.73
N VAL A 112 22.15 13.34 -1.11
CA VAL A 112 20.86 14.02 -0.94
C VAL A 112 20.47 14.58 -2.30
N GLY A 113 19.19 14.52 -2.65
CA GLY A 113 18.74 15.12 -3.90
C GLY A 113 17.31 14.79 -4.31
N TRP A 114 16.87 15.49 -5.35
CA TRP A 114 15.61 15.24 -6.04
C TRP A 114 15.53 13.82 -6.62
N ASP A 115 16.66 13.32 -7.11
CA ASP A 115 16.83 11.94 -7.58
C ASP A 115 16.65 10.92 -6.44
N VAL A 116 17.18 11.21 -5.24
CA VAL A 116 17.01 10.38 -4.06
C VAL A 116 15.56 10.35 -3.58
N SER A 117 14.85 11.48 -3.59
CA SER A 117 13.42 11.52 -3.27
C SER A 117 12.60 10.61 -4.20
N GLN A 118 12.91 10.63 -5.50
CA GLN A 118 12.30 9.71 -6.48
C GLN A 118 12.64 8.26 -6.19
N LEU A 119 13.90 7.96 -5.87
CA LEU A 119 14.34 6.61 -5.53
C LEU A 119 13.59 6.06 -4.32
N GLN A 120 13.50 6.83 -3.22
CA GLN A 120 12.80 6.42 -2.00
C GLN A 120 11.31 6.13 -2.28
N PHE A 121 10.66 6.97 -3.09
CA PHE A 121 9.27 6.79 -3.49
C PHE A 121 9.06 5.52 -4.34
N MET A 122 9.90 5.32 -5.37
CA MET A 122 9.81 4.15 -6.24
C MET A 122 10.10 2.85 -5.47
N LEU A 123 11.11 2.85 -4.58
CA LEU A 123 11.40 1.70 -3.72
C LEU A 123 10.21 1.35 -2.82
N ALA A 124 9.54 2.35 -2.25
CA ALA A 124 8.39 2.14 -1.38
C ALA A 124 7.24 1.44 -2.11
N TRP A 125 6.90 1.90 -3.32
CA TRP A 125 5.87 1.27 -4.15
C TRP A 125 6.25 -0.13 -4.65
N HIS A 126 7.54 -0.40 -4.86
CA HIS A 126 8.04 -1.75 -5.13
C HIS A 126 8.09 -2.65 -3.88
N GLY A 127 7.55 -2.20 -2.75
CA GLY A 127 7.44 -2.99 -1.53
C GLY A 127 8.66 -2.93 -0.62
N PHE A 128 9.56 -1.96 -0.85
CA PHE A 128 10.79 -1.75 -0.10
C PHE A 128 10.86 -0.31 0.46
N PRO A 129 9.94 0.10 1.35
CA PRO A 129 10.01 1.43 1.92
C PRO A 129 11.28 1.63 2.75
N SER A 130 11.85 2.83 2.67
CA SER A 130 13.09 3.21 3.36
C SER A 130 12.84 4.03 4.63
N GLY A 131 11.61 4.01 5.15
CA GLY A 131 11.17 4.84 6.27
C GLY A 131 10.58 6.15 5.78
N THR A 132 11.14 7.27 6.25
CA THR A 132 10.71 8.62 5.83
C THR A 132 11.27 8.93 4.45
N MET A 133 10.41 9.45 3.56
CA MET A 133 10.79 10.03 2.28
C MET A 133 11.23 11.48 2.51
N ASP A 134 12.54 11.68 2.59
CA ASP A 134 13.19 12.96 2.95
C ASP A 134 14.21 13.43 1.89
N GLY A 135 14.46 12.62 0.86
CA GLY A 135 15.44 12.92 -0.17
C GLY A 135 16.89 12.72 0.28
N ALA A 136 17.13 12.09 1.44
CA ALA A 136 18.45 11.75 1.96
C ALA A 136 18.70 10.23 1.87
N PHE A 137 19.78 9.84 1.20
CA PHE A 137 20.16 8.44 1.02
C PHE A 137 20.93 7.99 2.25
N GLY A 138 20.21 7.64 3.32
CA GLY A 138 20.79 7.07 4.54
C GLY A 138 20.85 5.53 4.52
N ALA A 139 21.25 4.95 5.66
CA ALA A 139 21.37 3.50 5.84
C ALA A 139 20.05 2.73 5.61
N ARG A 140 18.90 3.36 5.90
CA ARG A 140 17.59 2.74 5.62
C ARG A 140 17.30 2.67 4.12
N THR A 141 17.69 3.69 3.35
CA THR A 141 17.58 3.70 1.88
C THR A 141 18.54 2.69 1.25
N ASP A 142 19.77 2.56 1.77
CA ASP A 142 20.71 1.53 1.32
C ASP A 142 20.16 0.11 1.52
N ARG A 143 19.66 -0.20 2.73
CA ARG A 143 19.04 -1.51 3.00
C ARG A 143 17.82 -1.79 2.13
N ALA A 144 16.96 -0.79 1.92
CA ALA A 144 15.81 -0.91 1.02
C ALA A 144 16.24 -1.21 -0.42
N LEU A 145 17.25 -0.47 -0.91
CA LEU A 145 17.79 -0.65 -2.25
C LEU A 145 18.39 -2.04 -2.45
N ARG A 146 19.20 -2.53 -1.50
CA ARG A 146 19.80 -3.86 -1.58
C ARG A 146 18.75 -4.97 -1.61
N ARG A 147 17.69 -4.85 -0.80
CA ARG A 147 16.55 -5.78 -0.84
C ARG A 147 15.83 -5.74 -2.18
N PHE A 148 15.64 -4.56 -2.76
CA PHE A 148 15.07 -4.41 -4.10
C PHE A 148 15.97 -5.04 -5.17
N GLN A 149 17.28 -4.81 -5.13
CA GLN A 149 18.23 -5.40 -6.08
C GLN A 149 18.19 -6.93 -6.03
N TRP A 150 18.16 -7.52 -4.83
CA TRP A 150 18.00 -8.96 -4.66
C TRP A 150 16.66 -9.46 -5.24
N PHE A 151 15.57 -8.74 -4.97
CA PHE A 151 14.25 -9.07 -5.53
C PHE A 151 14.25 -9.06 -7.07
N ALA A 152 14.83 -8.02 -7.65
CA ALA A 152 14.97 -7.78 -9.08
C ALA A 152 16.06 -8.64 -9.75
N ARG A 153 16.75 -9.52 -8.99
CA ARG A 153 17.85 -10.38 -9.47
C ARG A 153 19.00 -9.58 -10.10
N LEU A 154 19.34 -8.44 -9.50
CA LEU A 154 20.48 -7.61 -9.86
C LEU A 154 21.66 -7.88 -8.90
N GLY A 155 22.85 -7.42 -9.29
CA GLY A 155 23.99 -7.31 -8.37
C GLY A 155 23.62 -6.43 -7.16
N VAL A 156 23.88 -6.91 -5.95
CA VAL A 156 23.49 -6.26 -4.69
C VAL A 156 24.61 -5.33 -4.19
N ASP A 157 24.87 -4.26 -4.95
CA ASP A 157 25.96 -3.32 -4.68
C ASP A 157 25.54 -2.11 -3.82
N GLY A 158 24.22 -1.89 -3.63
CA GLY A 158 23.69 -0.70 -2.93
C GLY A 158 23.83 0.58 -3.75
N VAL A 159 24.02 0.47 -5.07
CA VAL A 159 24.13 1.58 -6.01
C VAL A 159 22.92 1.59 -6.94
N ALA A 160 22.17 2.70 -6.92
CA ALA A 160 21.08 2.93 -7.85
C ALA A 160 21.64 3.49 -9.18
N GLY A 161 22.27 2.61 -9.95
CA GLY A 161 22.75 2.88 -11.31
C GLY A 161 21.69 2.58 -12.39
N PRO A 162 22.06 2.62 -13.69
CA PRO A 162 21.13 2.45 -14.81
C PRO A 162 20.30 1.14 -14.76
N ALA A 163 20.92 0.02 -14.39
CA ALA A 163 20.22 -1.27 -14.28
C ALA A 163 19.14 -1.23 -13.19
N THR A 164 19.48 -0.69 -12.01
CA THR A 164 18.55 -0.52 -10.90
C THR A 164 17.40 0.42 -11.27
N LEU A 165 17.69 1.55 -11.93
CA LEU A 165 16.66 2.48 -12.39
C LEU A 165 15.74 1.89 -13.47
N ARG A 166 16.27 1.04 -14.36
CA ARG A 166 15.46 0.31 -15.34
C ARG A 166 14.52 -0.67 -14.65
N ALA A 167 15.01 -1.44 -13.67
CA ALA A 167 14.18 -2.37 -12.90
C ALA A 167 13.08 -1.64 -12.10
N LEU A 168 13.37 -0.47 -11.54
CA LEU A 168 12.36 0.33 -10.81
C LEU A 168 11.24 0.86 -11.72
N ARG A 169 11.42 0.89 -13.04
CA ARG A 169 10.39 1.26 -14.02
C ARG A 169 9.52 0.07 -14.45
N SER A 170 9.87 -1.15 -14.06
CA SER A 170 9.04 -2.33 -14.31
C SER A 170 7.73 -2.28 -13.49
N PRO A 171 6.70 -3.05 -13.88
CA PRO A 171 5.45 -3.14 -13.12
C PRO A 171 5.67 -3.46 -11.64
N LEU A 172 4.78 -2.95 -10.79
CA LEU A 172 4.82 -3.20 -9.35
C LEU A 172 4.59 -4.69 -9.04
N PRO A 173 5.22 -5.23 -7.99
CA PRO A 173 5.03 -6.61 -7.60
C PRO A 173 3.60 -6.88 -7.09
N THR A 174 3.01 -7.96 -7.56
CA THR A 174 1.75 -8.52 -7.05
C THR A 174 2.00 -9.92 -6.49
N SER A 175 1.13 -10.37 -5.58
CA SER A 175 1.19 -11.74 -5.09
C SER A 175 0.74 -12.71 -6.19
N PRO A 176 1.50 -13.79 -6.49
CA PRO A 176 1.06 -14.83 -7.41
C PRO A 176 0.01 -15.77 -6.81
N LEU A 177 -0.22 -15.70 -5.48
CA LEU A 177 -1.20 -16.53 -4.79
C LEU A 177 -2.37 -15.69 -4.29
N PRO A 178 -3.62 -16.16 -4.45
CA PRO A 178 -4.77 -15.51 -3.85
C PRO A 178 -4.80 -15.74 -2.34
N VAL A 179 -5.40 -14.81 -1.62
CA VAL A 179 -5.62 -14.85 -0.17
C VAL A 179 -7.06 -14.46 0.13
N SER A 180 -7.65 -14.99 1.20
CA SER A 180 -8.97 -14.56 1.66
C SER A 180 -8.84 -13.44 2.69
N SER A 181 -9.92 -12.67 2.91
CA SER A 181 -9.92 -11.67 3.99
C SER A 181 -9.64 -12.33 5.34
N PRO A 182 -8.68 -11.83 6.14
CA PRO A 182 -8.31 -12.46 7.41
C PRO A 182 -9.32 -12.20 8.54
N ILE A 183 -10.24 -11.25 8.33
CA ILE A 183 -11.25 -10.82 9.28
C ILE A 183 -12.46 -10.24 8.51
N PRO A 184 -13.72 -10.45 8.96
CA PRO A 184 -14.90 -9.80 8.38
C PRO A 184 -15.05 -8.38 8.94
N ALA A 185 -14.19 -7.46 8.51
CA ALA A 185 -14.19 -6.07 8.92
C ALA A 185 -13.88 -5.15 7.72
N PRO A 186 -14.32 -3.88 7.74
CA PRO A 186 -13.98 -2.94 6.69
C PRO A 186 -12.48 -2.62 6.70
N VAL A 187 -11.93 -2.34 5.51
CA VAL A 187 -10.59 -1.77 5.36
C VAL A 187 -10.66 -0.29 5.70
N GLY A 188 -9.89 0.14 6.71
CA GLY A 188 -9.64 1.53 7.04
C GLY A 188 -8.53 2.09 6.14
N ASP A 189 -7.27 1.88 6.54
CA ASP A 189 -6.12 2.36 5.77
C ASP A 189 -5.65 1.33 4.73
N ARG A 190 -5.27 1.85 3.55
CA ARG A 190 -4.85 1.04 2.40
C ARG A 190 -3.33 1.05 2.21
N PHE A 191 -2.85 0.10 1.41
CA PHE A 191 -1.46 0.05 0.96
C PHE A 191 -1.13 1.32 0.17
N GLY A 192 -0.02 1.98 0.49
CA GLY A 192 0.39 3.20 -0.21
C GLY A 192 0.98 4.29 0.69
N PRO A 193 1.24 5.48 0.13
CA PRO A 193 1.80 6.61 0.86
C PRO A 193 0.96 7.06 2.06
N ARG A 194 1.61 7.35 3.19
CA ARG A 194 0.98 7.86 4.44
C ARG A 194 1.86 8.94 5.06
N GLY A 195 1.47 10.21 4.90
CA GLY A 195 2.31 11.35 5.27
C GLY A 195 3.64 11.35 4.52
N SER A 196 4.76 11.21 5.23
CA SER A 196 6.08 11.03 4.63
C SER A 196 6.58 9.58 4.63
N ARG A 197 5.76 8.63 5.09
CA ARG A 197 6.07 7.20 5.11
C ARG A 197 5.20 6.45 4.10
N PHE A 198 5.31 5.14 4.11
CA PHE A 198 4.55 4.24 3.26
C PHE A 198 3.94 3.12 4.10
N HIS A 199 2.68 2.83 3.86
CA HIS A 199 1.93 1.77 4.51
C HIS A 199 2.01 0.48 3.68
N THR A 200 2.54 -0.59 4.27
CA THR A 200 2.91 -1.84 3.60
C THR A 200 1.80 -2.89 3.55
N GLY A 201 0.60 -2.57 4.01
CA GLY A 201 -0.50 -3.52 4.13
C GLY A 201 -1.88 -2.88 4.05
N LEU A 202 -2.87 -3.56 4.62
CA LEU A 202 -4.22 -3.06 4.88
C LEU A 202 -4.44 -3.05 6.39
N ASP A 203 -5.05 -1.97 6.89
CA ASP A 203 -5.50 -1.90 8.26
C ASP A 203 -7.02 -2.18 8.27
N TYR A 204 -7.41 -3.26 8.94
CA TYR A 204 -8.82 -3.61 9.14
C TYR A 204 -9.31 -3.06 10.47
N THR A 205 -10.34 -2.22 10.42
CA THR A 205 -10.92 -1.60 11.62
C THR A 205 -11.84 -2.60 12.31
N ALA A 206 -11.40 -3.15 13.43
CA ALA A 206 -12.13 -4.16 14.17
C ALA A 206 -11.94 -4.00 15.68
N GLY A 207 -12.95 -4.40 16.45
CA GLY A 207 -12.92 -4.34 17.90
C GLY A 207 -11.81 -5.22 18.51
N TYR A 208 -11.31 -4.80 19.68
CA TYR A 208 -10.35 -5.57 20.45
C TYR A 208 -10.85 -7.00 20.70
N GLY A 209 -9.99 -8.00 20.54
CA GLY A 209 -10.34 -9.41 20.76
C GLY A 209 -10.99 -10.12 19.56
N ALA A 210 -11.37 -9.40 18.50
CA ALA A 210 -11.94 -9.99 17.29
C ALA A 210 -11.01 -11.06 16.67
N ALA A 211 -11.56 -12.17 16.20
CA ALA A 211 -10.77 -13.30 15.74
C ALA A 211 -10.05 -13.00 14.41
N VAL A 212 -8.72 -13.16 14.41
CA VAL A 212 -7.87 -13.05 13.22
C VAL A 212 -7.60 -14.44 12.67
N ARG A 213 -7.82 -14.62 11.37
CA ARG A 213 -7.76 -15.94 10.70
C ARG A 213 -6.70 -15.96 9.60
N ALA A 214 -6.18 -17.16 9.34
CA ALA A 214 -5.23 -17.41 8.27
C ALA A 214 -5.89 -17.15 6.91
N ALA A 215 -5.33 -16.19 6.18
CA ALA A 215 -5.80 -15.78 4.86
C ALA A 215 -5.55 -16.86 3.78
N ARG A 216 -4.58 -17.75 4.03
CA ARG A 216 -4.25 -18.90 3.18
C ARG A 216 -3.59 -19.99 4.01
N SER A 217 -3.77 -21.26 3.61
CA SER A 217 -3.07 -22.38 4.24
C SER A 217 -1.55 -22.24 4.12
N GLY A 218 -0.83 -22.70 5.14
CA GLY A 218 0.63 -22.59 5.16
C GLY A 218 1.22 -22.97 6.50
N ARG A 219 2.50 -22.63 6.67
CA ARG A 219 3.24 -22.91 7.91
C ARG A 219 3.58 -21.61 8.64
N VAL A 220 3.27 -21.54 9.92
CA VAL A 220 3.64 -20.41 10.79
C VAL A 220 5.16 -20.29 10.84
N ARG A 221 5.65 -19.16 10.36
CA ARG A 221 7.08 -18.81 10.32
C ARG A 221 7.49 -18.04 11.58
N ILE A 222 6.65 -17.10 12.00
CA ILE A 222 6.84 -16.30 13.21
C ILE A 222 5.52 -16.28 13.97
N ALA A 223 5.61 -16.36 15.29
CA ALA A 223 4.52 -16.18 16.23
C ALA A 223 5.17 -15.62 17.51
N GLY A 224 5.10 -14.30 17.71
CA GLY A 224 5.76 -13.67 18.85
C GLY A 224 5.68 -12.15 18.83
N TRP A 225 6.52 -11.51 19.63
CA TRP A 225 6.64 -10.06 19.73
C TRP A 225 7.69 -9.50 18.75
N ASP A 226 7.40 -8.35 18.14
CA ASP A 226 8.30 -7.57 17.31
C ASP A 226 8.56 -6.17 17.88
N ASN A 227 9.83 -5.81 18.00
CA ASN A 227 10.28 -4.49 18.44
C ASN A 227 10.33 -3.44 17.31
N GLY A 228 10.06 -3.84 16.06
CA GLY A 228 10.00 -2.98 14.87
C GLY A 228 8.69 -2.20 14.72
N GLY A 229 7.71 -2.44 15.59
CA GLY A 229 6.43 -1.75 15.63
C GLY A 229 5.22 -2.64 15.36
N TYR A 230 5.41 -3.90 14.96
CA TYR A 230 4.28 -4.81 14.72
C TYR A 230 3.63 -5.33 16.02
N GLY A 231 4.32 -5.25 17.17
CA GLY A 231 3.82 -5.78 18.43
C GLY A 231 3.71 -7.30 18.41
N TYR A 232 2.66 -7.89 18.99
CA TYR A 232 2.40 -9.31 18.78
C TYR A 232 1.96 -9.53 17.34
N PHE A 233 2.67 -10.42 16.65
CA PHE A 233 2.40 -10.70 15.26
C PHE A 233 2.65 -12.16 14.88
N VAL A 234 1.95 -12.58 13.83
CA VAL A 234 2.09 -13.88 13.20
C VAL A 234 2.51 -13.68 11.75
N VAL A 235 3.43 -14.50 11.28
CA VAL A 235 3.78 -14.60 9.86
C VAL A 235 3.52 -16.01 9.40
N VAL A 236 2.71 -16.18 8.36
CA VAL A 236 2.47 -17.48 7.73
C VAL A 236 3.22 -17.53 6.40
N ARG A 237 4.08 -18.55 6.22
CA ARG A 237 4.70 -18.86 4.94
C ARG A 237 3.74 -19.70 4.10
N HIS A 238 3.64 -19.33 2.83
CA HIS A 238 2.96 -20.12 1.81
C HIS A 238 3.96 -20.61 0.74
N GLY A 239 3.43 -21.24 -0.31
CA GLY A 239 4.19 -21.58 -1.52
C GLY A 239 4.62 -20.33 -2.31
N ALA A 240 5.40 -20.56 -3.38
CA ALA A 240 5.81 -19.52 -4.34
C ALA A 240 6.49 -18.27 -3.76
N GLY A 241 7.08 -18.37 -2.55
CA GLY A 241 7.73 -17.24 -1.88
C GLY A 241 6.77 -16.19 -1.32
N VAL A 242 5.48 -16.54 -1.13
CA VAL A 242 4.46 -15.65 -0.54
C VAL A 242 4.40 -15.83 0.97
N TYR A 243 4.22 -14.72 1.68
CA TYR A 243 4.00 -14.65 3.11
C TYR A 243 2.83 -13.73 3.42
N THR A 244 2.09 -14.04 4.48
CA THR A 244 1.09 -13.14 5.07
C THR A 244 1.50 -12.77 6.48
N TRP A 245 1.33 -11.50 6.83
CA TRP A 245 1.70 -10.92 8.12
C TRP A 245 0.45 -10.40 8.81
N TYR A 246 0.33 -10.66 10.12
CA TYR A 246 -0.82 -10.32 10.95
C TYR A 246 -0.31 -9.66 12.22
N ALA A 247 -0.47 -8.34 12.35
CA ALA A 247 0.17 -7.57 13.41
C ALA A 247 -0.82 -6.85 14.33
N HIS A 248 -0.27 -6.19 15.34
CA HIS A 248 -0.98 -5.50 16.42
C HIS A 248 -1.90 -6.40 17.23
N LEU A 249 -1.61 -7.70 17.28
CA LEU A 249 -2.46 -8.69 17.96
C LEU A 249 -2.47 -8.43 19.48
N SER A 250 -3.58 -8.78 20.13
CA SER A 250 -3.67 -8.82 21.60
C SER A 250 -3.18 -10.15 22.16
N ARG A 251 -3.41 -11.23 21.39
CA ARG A 251 -2.97 -12.58 21.70
C ARG A 251 -2.67 -13.36 20.44
N ILE A 252 -1.76 -14.31 20.57
CA ILE A 252 -1.40 -15.28 19.53
C ILE A 252 -1.98 -16.65 19.94
N ALA A 253 -2.59 -17.34 18.98
CA ALA A 253 -3.25 -18.64 19.19
C ALA A 253 -2.54 -19.80 18.46
N VAL A 254 -1.35 -19.55 17.93
CA VAL A 254 -0.55 -20.51 17.16
C VAL A 254 0.92 -20.44 17.54
N SER A 255 1.65 -21.52 17.26
CA SER A 255 3.09 -21.61 17.55
C SER A 255 3.92 -21.62 16.27
N ARG A 256 5.18 -21.18 16.37
CA ARG A 256 6.14 -21.28 15.26
C ARG A 256 6.26 -22.75 14.80
N GLY A 257 6.24 -22.96 13.49
CA GLY A 257 6.32 -24.29 12.87
C GLY A 257 4.96 -24.96 12.65
N GLN A 258 3.90 -24.52 13.32
CA GLN A 258 2.54 -25.07 13.16
C GLN A 258 2.04 -24.92 11.71
N HIS A 259 1.39 -25.97 11.21
CA HIS A 259 0.61 -25.88 9.98
C HIS A 259 -0.78 -25.33 10.28
N VAL A 260 -1.24 -24.42 9.44
CA VAL A 260 -2.56 -23.81 9.54
C VAL A 260 -3.28 -23.93 8.21
N SER A 261 -4.58 -24.23 8.27
CA SER A 261 -5.46 -24.18 7.11
C SER A 261 -5.98 -22.76 6.92
N ARG A 262 -6.40 -22.41 5.71
CA ARG A 262 -7.17 -21.17 5.47
C ARG A 262 -8.36 -21.12 6.45
N GLY A 263 -8.55 -19.98 7.11
CA GLY A 263 -9.61 -19.77 8.10
C GLY A 263 -9.26 -20.20 9.54
N SER A 264 -8.16 -20.94 9.74
CA SER A 264 -7.67 -21.27 11.08
C SER A 264 -7.41 -20.00 11.89
N ARG A 265 -7.78 -20.01 13.16
CA ARG A 265 -7.54 -18.87 14.06
C ARG A 265 -6.05 -18.71 14.32
N LEU A 266 -5.52 -17.52 14.08
CA LEU A 266 -4.12 -17.16 14.35
C LEU A 266 -3.95 -16.38 15.64
N GLY A 267 -4.98 -15.63 16.05
CA GLY A 267 -4.93 -14.78 17.21
C GLY A 267 -6.18 -13.93 17.35
N ALA A 268 -6.01 -12.77 17.98
CA ALA A 268 -7.06 -11.78 18.11
C ALA A 268 -6.54 -10.36 17.92
N VAL A 269 -7.39 -9.49 17.39
CA VAL A 269 -7.13 -8.06 17.23
C VAL A 269 -6.73 -7.45 18.56
N GLY A 270 -5.77 -6.54 18.54
CA GLY A 270 -5.33 -5.75 19.69
C GLY A 270 -4.88 -4.37 19.24
N ALA A 271 -4.03 -3.76 20.06
CA ALA A 271 -3.41 -2.46 19.81
C ALA A 271 -1.93 -2.47 20.26
N THR A 272 -1.24 -3.61 20.12
CA THR A 272 0.16 -3.73 20.55
C THR A 272 1.12 -3.15 19.51
N GLY A 273 2.33 -2.77 19.94
CA GLY A 273 3.32 -2.12 19.07
C GLY A 273 2.93 -0.68 18.73
N HIS A 274 3.19 -0.25 17.50
CA HIS A 274 2.87 1.10 17.02
C HIS A 274 1.45 1.15 16.43
N ALA A 275 0.45 1.12 17.31
CA ALA A 275 -0.97 1.22 16.94
C ALA A 275 -1.65 2.38 17.68
N PHE A 276 -2.47 3.17 16.98
CA PHE A 276 -3.23 4.26 17.59
C PHE A 276 -4.52 3.78 18.29
N GLY A 277 -4.96 2.57 17.97
CA GLY A 277 -6.15 1.94 18.54
C GLY A 277 -6.34 0.53 17.98
N PRO A 278 -7.38 -0.21 18.43
CA PRO A 278 -7.62 -1.57 18.00
C PRO A 278 -7.84 -1.70 16.48
N HIS A 279 -6.96 -2.46 15.82
CA HIS A 279 -7.07 -2.82 14.39
C HIS A 279 -6.18 -4.02 14.06
N LEU A 280 -6.41 -4.65 12.91
CA LEU A 280 -5.48 -5.63 12.34
C LEU A 280 -4.70 -4.99 11.21
N HIS A 281 -3.38 -4.93 11.34
CA HIS A 281 -2.49 -4.64 10.22
C HIS A 281 -2.14 -5.95 9.49
N PHE A 282 -2.54 -6.04 8.21
CA PHE A 282 -2.40 -7.22 7.37
C PHE A 282 -1.55 -6.94 6.14
N GLU A 283 -0.48 -7.71 5.94
CA GLU A 283 0.35 -7.60 4.75
C GLU A 283 0.38 -8.89 3.93
N VAL A 284 0.55 -8.73 2.62
CA VAL A 284 0.92 -9.81 1.70
C VAL A 284 2.30 -9.47 1.14
N ARG A 285 3.27 -10.37 1.32
CA ARG A 285 4.64 -10.19 0.82
C ARG A 285 5.01 -11.26 -0.20
N TYR A 286 5.59 -10.86 -1.32
CA TYR A 286 6.12 -11.75 -2.35
C TYR A 286 7.64 -11.57 -2.46
N ARG A 287 8.40 -12.64 -2.19
CA ARG A 287 9.89 -12.63 -2.21
C ARG A 287 10.48 -11.43 -1.42
N GLY A 288 9.85 -11.08 -0.30
CA GLY A 288 10.28 -10.00 0.58
C GLY A 288 9.80 -8.59 0.22
N ALA A 289 9.17 -8.39 -0.94
CA ALA A 289 8.47 -7.15 -1.30
C ALA A 289 7.08 -7.13 -0.65
N ALA A 290 6.71 -6.03 0.00
CA ALA A 290 5.31 -5.79 0.37
C ALA A 290 4.50 -5.49 -0.91
N THR A 291 3.37 -6.16 -1.07
CA THR A 291 2.48 -6.01 -2.24
C THR A 291 1.14 -5.48 -1.79
N ASN A 292 0.39 -4.79 -2.67
CA ASN A 292 -0.96 -4.36 -2.35
C ASN A 292 -1.88 -5.58 -2.13
N PRO A 293 -2.35 -5.85 -0.90
CA PRO A 293 -3.14 -7.05 -0.62
C PRO A 293 -4.46 -7.09 -1.39
N LEU A 294 -5.03 -5.93 -1.76
CA LEU A 294 -6.27 -5.87 -2.55
C LEU A 294 -6.15 -6.58 -3.91
N THR A 295 -4.94 -6.66 -4.48
CA THR A 295 -4.70 -7.36 -5.77
C THR A 295 -4.75 -8.88 -5.64
N ALA A 296 -4.69 -9.40 -4.40
CA ALA A 296 -4.64 -10.82 -4.11
C ALA A 296 -5.89 -11.35 -3.38
N LEU A 297 -6.76 -10.46 -2.90
CA LEU A 297 -7.99 -10.85 -2.19
C LEU A 297 -8.97 -11.54 -3.14
N ARG A 298 -9.44 -12.73 -2.74
CA ARG A 298 -10.48 -13.54 -3.40
C ARG A 298 -11.37 -14.25 -2.40
#